data_AF-A0A918JNU8-F1
#
_entry.id   AF-A0A918JNU8-F1
#
_cell.length_a   1.000
_cell.length_b   1.000
_cell.length_c   1.000
_cell.angle_alpha   90.00
_cell.angle_beta   90.00
_cell.angle_gamma   90.00
#
_symmetry.space_group_name_H-M   'P 1'
#
loop_
_entity.id
_entity.type
_entity.pdbx_description
1 polymer ?
#
loop_
_entity_poly.entity_id
_entity_poly.type
_entity_poly.pdbx_seq_one_letter_code
_entity_poly.pdbx_strand_id
1 'polypeptide(L)'
;MQSIMTIVWALFLCVLLTGQAVADKITVPVQSSASSRLLFPVVNKTIPVKSSVTLSSENGAVDAEIYSRLVWPGTEDSSYIRLLVIDLQSPPDFNKLTVSWSPATDPIRPFWGQIGNVTLVSPDREWLQQVIKLHPISVPDQAWYTDALRLHANYIADDERMKNDKYPQTRAAHWLYDKPQSFFQLFLLTGDNWALEQAKRLSSYYEMNVKEDGFFRLRNRNDVKYVMSRGLTYHFLLTGSEKMKDAVARQFEASQEWDPDYNSWTGFWTERNQAAALNTAIAHWELSGSKEAKERIDEIVKATYAMTFEPENDWPVRDCPQHTMEAHEGKGGDRPVCSPWMMALLADGLWRLVLLNDNRQATELLRAFGRFFAEYGMYQKQRKGKMVTAPYYLRAFPDHDWIEKNVWTDPQHNCEIAGMLGKSIKLYGGAQRAPKNMLTTFQQFATMCRGTLRGVAESISQQNMASTAIRLKPPRRFGWMYSSTAELPWMIDTILSDLE
;
A
#
# COMPACT_ATOMS: atom_id res chain seq x y z
N MET A 1 0.37 -63.04 -44.35
CA MET A 1 0.64 -61.62 -44.04
C MET A 1 -0.50 -61.06 -43.19
N GLN A 2 -0.68 -61.52 -41.93
CA GLN A 2 -1.79 -61.06 -41.09
C GLN A 2 -1.56 -61.26 -39.58
N SER A 3 -0.30 -61.21 -39.10
CA SER A 3 -0.01 -61.41 -37.66
C SER A 3 1.18 -60.61 -37.13
N ILE A 4 1.48 -59.42 -37.67
CA ILE A 4 2.57 -58.56 -37.16
C ILE A 4 2.08 -57.16 -36.72
N MET A 5 0.84 -56.78 -37.02
CA MET A 5 0.36 -55.40 -36.82
C MET A 5 -0.29 -55.08 -35.46
N THR A 6 -0.38 -56.04 -34.53
CA THR A 6 -1.11 -55.86 -33.26
C THR A 6 -0.20 -55.68 -32.04
N ILE A 7 1.12 -55.90 -32.16
CA ILE A 7 2.05 -55.80 -31.02
C ILE A 7 2.72 -54.42 -30.91
N VAL A 8 2.74 -53.63 -31.99
CA VAL A 8 3.39 -52.29 -31.99
C VAL A 8 2.52 -51.21 -31.33
N TRP A 9 1.20 -51.39 -31.24
CA TRP A 9 0.31 -50.44 -30.57
C TRP A 9 0.20 -50.63 -29.04
N ALA A 10 0.62 -51.79 -28.50
CA ALA A 10 0.62 -52.03 -27.06
C ALA A 10 1.88 -51.49 -26.35
N LEU A 11 2.96 -51.19 -27.10
CA LEU A 11 4.20 -50.62 -26.55
C LEU A 11 4.25 -49.09 -26.61
N PHE A 12 3.36 -48.44 -27.36
CA PHE A 12 3.25 -46.98 -27.41
C PHE A 12 2.20 -46.38 -26.46
N LEU A 13 1.39 -47.22 -25.79
CA LEU A 13 0.37 -46.79 -24.82
C LEU A 13 0.76 -46.96 -23.34
N CYS A 14 2.01 -47.37 -23.06
CA CYS A 14 2.56 -47.49 -21.71
C CYS A 14 3.66 -46.45 -21.40
N VAL A 15 3.72 -45.37 -22.18
CA VAL A 15 4.40 -44.12 -21.80
C VAL A 15 3.34 -43.05 -21.53
N LEU A 16 2.28 -43.43 -20.83
CA LEU A 16 1.44 -42.49 -20.11
C LEU A 16 2.20 -42.05 -18.86
N LEU A 17 2.99 -41.01 -19.04
CA LEU A 17 3.02 -39.87 -18.13
C LEU A 17 3.16 -40.22 -16.63
N THR A 18 4.22 -40.95 -16.24
CA THR A 18 4.87 -40.64 -14.95
C THR A 18 5.75 -39.41 -15.14
N GLY A 19 5.17 -38.32 -15.65
CA GLY A 19 5.75 -37.00 -15.43
C GLY A 19 5.62 -36.76 -13.94
N GLN A 20 6.62 -37.16 -13.15
CA GLN A 20 6.76 -36.62 -11.81
C GLN A 20 6.78 -35.12 -12.00
N ALA A 21 5.70 -34.46 -11.59
CA ALA A 21 5.63 -33.02 -11.60
C ALA A 21 6.88 -32.53 -10.85
N VAL A 22 7.77 -31.84 -11.57
CA VAL A 22 8.99 -31.32 -10.97
C VAL A 22 8.53 -30.39 -9.87
N ALA A 23 8.92 -30.68 -8.62
CA ALA A 23 8.60 -29.83 -7.50
C ALA A 23 9.20 -28.45 -7.77
N ASP A 24 8.36 -27.42 -7.70
CA ASP A 24 8.83 -26.05 -7.69
C ASP A 24 9.59 -25.82 -6.38
N LYS A 25 10.62 -24.97 -6.42
CA LYS A 25 11.46 -24.73 -5.26
C LYS A 25 11.98 -23.31 -5.19
N ILE A 26 12.22 -22.85 -3.98
CA ILE A 26 12.87 -21.58 -3.71
C ILE A 26 13.84 -21.72 -2.53
N THR A 27 15.00 -21.10 -2.64
CA THR A 27 16.00 -21.07 -1.57
C THR A 27 15.95 -19.74 -0.86
N VAL A 28 15.83 -19.76 0.47
CA VAL A 28 15.85 -18.58 1.32
C VAL A 28 17.08 -18.60 2.23
N PRO A 29 17.78 -17.46 2.39
CA PRO A 29 18.77 -17.32 3.44
C PRO A 29 18.09 -17.37 4.81
N VAL A 30 18.74 -18.05 5.75
CA VAL A 30 18.31 -18.12 7.16
C VAL A 30 19.44 -17.55 8.00
N GLN A 31 19.15 -16.48 8.73
CA GLN A 31 20.09 -15.95 9.71
C GLN A 31 19.98 -16.79 10.99
N SER A 32 21.12 -17.05 11.64
CA SER A 32 21.14 -17.69 12.95
C SER A 32 20.16 -16.99 13.89
N SER A 33 19.28 -17.77 14.49
CA SER A 33 18.21 -17.28 15.33
C SER A 33 18.00 -18.22 16.51
N ALA A 34 17.56 -17.66 17.63
CA ALA A 34 17.11 -18.44 18.78
C ALA A 34 15.69 -19.03 18.59
N SER A 35 14.97 -18.62 17.54
CA SER A 35 13.63 -19.10 17.23
C SER A 35 13.67 -20.37 16.39
N SER A 36 12.92 -21.39 16.78
CA SER A 36 12.63 -22.56 15.94
C SER A 36 11.55 -22.28 14.89
N ARG A 37 10.83 -21.16 14.98
CA ARG A 37 9.79 -20.78 14.03
C ARG A 37 10.29 -19.76 13.03
N LEU A 38 10.05 -20.06 11.76
CA LEU A 38 10.28 -19.16 10.63
C LEU A 38 8.95 -18.69 10.07
N LEU A 39 8.88 -17.41 9.70
CA LEU A 39 7.76 -16.83 8.96
C LEU A 39 8.23 -16.55 7.54
N PHE A 40 7.58 -17.19 6.57
CA PHE A 40 7.91 -17.04 5.16
C PHE A 40 6.73 -16.39 4.40
N PRO A 41 6.82 -15.10 4.07
CA PRO A 41 5.85 -14.46 3.18
C PRO A 41 6.00 -15.01 1.76
N VAL A 42 4.89 -15.27 1.07
CA VAL A 42 4.86 -15.97 -0.22
C VAL A 42 4.15 -15.11 -1.25
N VAL A 43 4.77 -14.94 -2.42
CA VAL A 43 4.22 -14.15 -3.54
C VAL A 43 2.90 -14.78 -4.03
N ASN A 44 1.99 -13.93 -4.51
CA ASN A 44 0.71 -14.40 -5.02
C ASN A 44 0.92 -15.40 -6.17
N LYS A 45 0.05 -16.41 -6.24
CA LYS A 45 0.10 -17.49 -7.23
C LYS A 45 1.35 -18.39 -7.17
N THR A 46 2.16 -18.34 -6.12
CA THR A 46 3.35 -19.21 -5.97
C THR A 46 3.02 -20.57 -5.37
N ILE A 47 2.52 -20.63 -4.13
CA ILE A 47 2.25 -21.89 -3.41
C ILE A 47 0.73 -22.04 -3.27
N PRO A 48 0.08 -22.95 -4.02
CA PRO A 48 -1.33 -23.27 -3.81
C PRO A 48 -1.59 -23.79 -2.40
N VAL A 49 -2.77 -23.53 -1.84
CA VAL A 49 -3.17 -24.09 -0.54
C VAL A 49 -3.15 -25.63 -0.54
N LYS A 50 -3.48 -26.25 -1.67
CA LYS A 50 -3.41 -27.71 -1.89
C LYS A 50 -2.02 -28.13 -2.38
N SER A 51 -1.01 -27.89 -1.56
CA SER A 51 0.37 -28.29 -1.84
C SER A 51 0.97 -29.09 -0.68
N SER A 52 1.81 -30.07 -1.00
CA SER A 52 2.72 -30.67 -0.04
C SER A 52 4.01 -29.85 -0.06
N VAL A 53 4.48 -29.41 1.10
CA VAL A 53 5.72 -28.63 1.24
C VAL A 53 6.78 -29.49 1.91
N THR A 54 7.98 -29.52 1.33
CA THR A 54 9.15 -30.20 1.88
C THR A 54 10.32 -29.23 2.01
N LEU A 55 11.18 -29.49 2.99
CA LEU A 55 12.30 -28.63 3.32
C LEU A 55 13.62 -29.38 3.21
N SER A 56 14.65 -28.70 2.72
CA SER A 56 16.02 -29.19 2.71
C SER A 56 17.02 -28.06 2.92
N SER A 57 18.13 -28.34 3.59
CA SER A 57 19.27 -27.44 3.76
C SER A 57 20.54 -28.04 3.13
N GLU A 58 21.67 -27.36 3.30
CA GLU A 58 22.99 -27.91 2.99
C GLU A 58 23.30 -29.22 3.74
N ASN A 59 22.61 -29.49 4.87
CA ASN A 59 22.82 -30.66 5.71
C ASN A 59 21.85 -31.82 5.39
N GLY A 60 20.96 -31.66 4.40
CA GLY A 60 19.98 -32.68 4.00
C GLY A 60 18.53 -32.27 4.22
N ALA A 61 17.65 -33.24 4.45
CA ALA A 61 16.24 -32.98 4.72
C ALA A 61 16.07 -32.29 6.09
N VAL A 62 15.15 -31.32 6.17
CA VAL A 62 14.84 -30.60 7.41
C VAL A 62 13.45 -31.01 7.87
N ASP A 63 13.37 -31.55 9.09
CA ASP A 63 12.09 -31.93 9.71
C ASP A 63 11.39 -30.70 10.30
N ALA A 64 10.14 -30.49 9.92
CA ALA A 64 9.36 -29.33 10.32
C ALA A 64 7.86 -29.57 10.12
N GLU A 65 7.07 -28.91 10.96
CA GLU A 65 5.65 -28.77 10.72
C GLU A 65 5.38 -27.52 9.87
N ILE A 66 4.53 -27.66 8.87
CA ILE A 66 4.20 -26.60 7.93
C ILE A 66 2.75 -26.17 8.09
N TYR A 67 2.56 -24.87 8.28
CA TYR A 67 1.24 -24.28 8.44
C TYR A 67 1.00 -23.08 7.52
N SER A 68 -0.24 -22.93 7.07
CA SER A 68 -0.74 -21.72 6.42
C SER A 68 -1.20 -20.74 7.48
N ARG A 69 -0.58 -19.55 7.53
CA ARG A 69 -0.99 -18.49 8.43
C ARG A 69 -1.97 -17.52 7.78
N LEU A 70 -1.75 -17.23 6.51
CA LEU A 70 -2.57 -16.32 5.74
C LEU A 70 -2.61 -16.80 4.31
N VAL A 71 -3.78 -16.72 3.69
CA VAL A 71 -3.97 -16.95 2.25
C VAL A 71 -4.17 -15.62 1.53
N TRP A 72 -3.82 -15.59 0.25
CA TRP A 72 -4.14 -14.46 -0.60
C TRP A 72 -5.66 -14.31 -0.73
N PRO A 73 -6.20 -13.10 -0.58
CA PRO A 73 -7.63 -12.88 -0.82
C PRO A 73 -7.95 -13.11 -2.31
N GLY A 74 -8.98 -13.91 -2.62
CA GLY A 74 -9.34 -14.31 -3.98
C GLY A 74 -10.60 -15.17 -4.05
N THR A 75 -10.96 -15.66 -5.23
CA THR A 75 -12.10 -16.58 -5.43
C THR A 75 -11.76 -17.99 -4.95
N GLU A 76 -12.75 -18.70 -4.41
CA GLU A 76 -12.59 -19.97 -3.67
C GLU A 76 -11.83 -21.07 -4.44
N ASP A 77 -11.90 -21.06 -5.77
CA ASP A 77 -11.38 -22.13 -6.64
C ASP A 77 -9.85 -22.19 -6.76
N SER A 78 -9.11 -21.15 -6.34
CA SER A 78 -7.64 -21.13 -6.40
C SER A 78 -7.02 -20.27 -5.29
N SER A 79 -7.09 -20.75 -4.05
CA SER A 79 -6.44 -20.10 -2.92
C SER A 79 -4.93 -20.38 -2.92
N TYR A 80 -4.14 -19.32 -2.70
CA TYR A 80 -2.68 -19.40 -2.58
C TYR A 80 -2.21 -18.95 -1.20
N ILE A 81 -1.13 -19.53 -0.70
CA ILE A 81 -0.51 -19.16 0.56
C ILE A 81 0.12 -17.77 0.43
N ARG A 82 -0.11 -16.92 1.42
CA ARG A 82 0.53 -15.60 1.56
C ARG A 82 1.53 -15.55 2.69
N LEU A 83 1.26 -16.23 3.80
CA LEU A 83 2.20 -16.41 4.90
C LEU A 83 2.26 -17.88 5.28
N LEU A 84 3.45 -18.46 5.20
CA LEU A 84 3.74 -19.81 5.67
C LEU A 84 4.47 -19.73 7.02
N VAL A 85 4.06 -20.57 7.97
CA VAL A 85 4.78 -20.79 9.23
C VAL A 85 5.49 -22.14 9.12
N ILE A 86 6.79 -22.12 9.39
CA ILE A 86 7.64 -23.30 9.42
C ILE A 86 8.07 -23.48 10.87
N ASP A 87 7.57 -24.52 11.54
CA ASP A 87 7.91 -24.84 12.93
C ASP A 87 8.94 -25.97 12.94
N LEU A 88 10.21 -25.62 13.18
CA LEU A 88 11.32 -26.56 13.26
C LEU A 88 11.35 -27.22 14.64
N GLN A 89 11.89 -28.44 14.73
CA GLN A 89 12.09 -29.10 16.03
C GLN A 89 13.13 -28.38 16.91
N SER A 90 14.07 -27.68 16.30
CA SER A 90 15.11 -26.89 16.96
C SER A 90 15.40 -25.62 16.17
N PRO A 91 15.99 -24.60 16.79
CA PRO A 91 16.48 -23.43 16.06
C PRO A 91 17.40 -23.82 14.89
N PRO A 92 17.36 -23.09 13.77
CA PRO A 92 18.09 -23.46 12.57
C PRO A 92 19.61 -23.40 12.78
N ASP A 93 20.31 -24.46 12.40
CA ASP A 93 21.78 -24.57 12.38
C ASP A 93 22.37 -24.47 10.96
N PHE A 94 21.53 -24.11 9.99
CA PHE A 94 21.84 -23.94 8.58
C PHE A 94 21.67 -22.48 8.14
N ASN A 95 22.39 -22.10 7.09
CA ASN A 95 22.34 -20.74 6.53
C ASN A 95 21.38 -20.63 5.34
N LYS A 96 20.97 -21.75 4.75
CA LYS A 96 20.05 -21.78 3.61
C LYS A 96 18.97 -22.84 3.82
N LEU A 97 17.74 -22.45 3.51
CA LEU A 97 16.59 -23.34 3.51
C LEU A 97 15.99 -23.36 2.11
N THR A 98 15.87 -24.52 1.52
CA THR A 98 15.13 -24.72 0.27
C THR A 98 13.74 -25.22 0.60
N VAL A 99 12.75 -24.42 0.25
CA VAL A 99 11.32 -24.75 0.36
C VAL A 99 10.89 -25.27 -1.01
N SER A 100 10.48 -26.54 -1.07
CA SER A 100 9.94 -27.15 -2.30
C SER A 100 8.47 -27.48 -2.10
N TRP A 101 7.68 -27.37 -3.16
CA TRP A 101 6.26 -27.72 -3.10
C TRP A 101 5.81 -28.49 -4.35
N SER A 102 4.83 -29.35 -4.15
CA SER A 102 4.17 -30.12 -5.21
C SER A 102 2.66 -30.19 -4.95
N PRO A 103 1.83 -30.44 -5.97
CA PRO A 103 0.38 -30.59 -5.79
C PRO A 103 0.05 -31.69 -4.76
N ALA A 104 -0.94 -31.42 -3.91
CA ALA A 104 -1.46 -32.37 -2.94
C ALA A 104 -3.00 -32.43 -2.97
N THR A 105 -3.57 -33.50 -2.43
CA THR A 105 -5.02 -33.61 -2.25
C THR A 105 -5.50 -32.77 -1.07
N ASP A 106 -4.77 -32.84 0.04
CA ASP A 106 -5.10 -32.16 1.28
C ASP A 106 -4.49 -30.74 1.32
N PRO A 107 -5.23 -29.76 1.88
CA PRO A 107 -4.70 -28.42 2.06
C PRO A 107 -3.63 -28.38 3.16
N ILE A 108 -2.68 -27.47 3.03
CA ILE A 108 -1.77 -27.10 4.12
C ILE A 108 -2.60 -26.64 5.33
N ARG A 109 -2.30 -27.20 6.50
CA ARG A 109 -3.09 -26.96 7.72
C ARG A 109 -3.01 -25.48 8.13
N PRO A 110 -4.13 -24.84 8.48
CA PRO A 110 -4.12 -23.46 8.97
C PRO A 110 -3.51 -23.34 10.39
N PHE A 111 -2.83 -22.22 10.68
CA PHE A 111 -2.30 -21.88 12.00
C PHE A 111 -3.20 -20.87 12.73
N TRP A 112 -3.86 -21.33 13.80
CA TRP A 112 -4.81 -20.52 14.58
C TRP A 112 -4.24 -19.93 15.88
N GLY A 113 -3.00 -20.27 16.24
CA GLY A 113 -2.38 -19.87 17.50
C GLY A 113 -1.67 -18.52 17.47
N GLN A 114 -1.15 -18.12 18.64
CA GLN A 114 -0.15 -17.05 18.73
C GLN A 114 1.19 -17.59 18.21
N ILE A 115 1.73 -16.92 17.19
CA ILE A 115 2.98 -17.32 16.53
C ILE A 115 4.19 -17.19 17.49
N GLY A 116 4.17 -16.22 18.41
CA GLY A 116 5.27 -15.97 19.34
C GLY A 116 6.49 -15.37 18.65
N ASN A 117 7.68 -15.75 19.11
CA ASN A 117 8.93 -15.32 18.47
C ASN A 117 9.08 -16.04 17.13
N VAL A 118 9.33 -15.28 16.07
CA VAL A 118 9.60 -15.79 14.73
C VAL A 118 10.78 -15.10 14.09
N THR A 119 11.43 -15.80 13.17
CA THR A 119 12.40 -15.22 12.25
C THR A 119 11.78 -15.07 10.87
N LEU A 120 11.71 -13.84 10.40
CA LEU A 120 11.31 -13.54 9.03
C LEU A 120 12.37 -14.09 8.07
N VAL A 121 11.96 -14.92 7.12
CA VAL A 121 12.81 -15.42 6.04
C VAL A 121 12.22 -15.03 4.69
N SER A 122 13.09 -14.66 3.75
CA SER A 122 12.71 -14.27 2.39
C SER A 122 13.91 -14.47 1.47
N PRO A 123 13.71 -14.91 0.21
CA PRO A 123 14.79 -15.09 -0.77
C PRO A 123 15.62 -13.81 -0.95
N ASP A 124 14.91 -12.70 -1.13
CA ASP A 124 15.49 -11.37 -1.28
C ASP A 124 14.47 -10.29 -0.88
N ARG A 125 14.86 -9.03 -1.09
CA ARG A 125 14.04 -7.84 -0.81
C ARG A 125 12.93 -7.65 -1.82
N GLU A 126 13.15 -8.00 -3.09
CA GLU A 126 12.14 -7.86 -4.13
C GLU A 126 10.94 -8.77 -3.86
N TRP A 127 11.20 -9.98 -3.39
CA TRP A 127 10.19 -10.92 -2.91
C TRP A 127 9.31 -10.28 -1.82
N LEU A 128 9.91 -9.66 -0.80
CA LEU A 128 9.13 -8.95 0.23
C LEU A 128 8.33 -7.78 -0.37
N GLN A 129 8.88 -7.02 -1.30
CA GLN A 129 8.13 -5.94 -1.96
C GLN A 129 6.91 -6.49 -2.72
N GLN A 130 7.05 -7.61 -3.43
CA GLN A 130 5.94 -8.25 -4.13
C GLN A 130 4.86 -8.75 -3.17
N VAL A 131 5.23 -9.33 -2.02
CA VAL A 131 4.24 -9.82 -1.04
C VAL A 131 3.52 -8.68 -0.29
N ILE A 132 4.28 -7.66 0.09
CA ILE A 132 3.78 -6.59 0.96
C ILE A 132 3.18 -5.44 0.14
N LYS A 133 3.91 -4.92 -0.84
CA LYS A 133 3.50 -3.75 -1.67
C LYS A 133 2.69 -4.15 -2.91
N LEU A 134 2.74 -5.41 -3.35
CA LEU A 134 2.05 -5.96 -4.54
C LEU A 134 2.49 -5.41 -5.89
N HIS A 135 3.64 -4.75 -5.95
CA HIS A 135 4.23 -4.39 -7.22
C HIS A 135 5.69 -4.86 -7.23
N PRO A 136 6.18 -5.39 -8.36
CA PRO A 136 7.54 -5.89 -8.46
C PRO A 136 8.52 -4.73 -8.72
N ILE A 137 9.81 -5.05 -8.57
CA ILE A 137 10.98 -4.32 -9.08
C ILE A 137 11.59 -3.25 -8.16
N SER A 138 12.82 -3.55 -7.75
CA SER A 138 13.81 -2.57 -7.33
C SER A 138 14.25 -1.76 -8.56
N VAL A 139 14.05 -0.44 -8.56
CA VAL A 139 14.56 0.42 -9.62
C VAL A 139 16.02 0.84 -9.38
N PRO A 140 16.83 1.04 -10.45
CA PRO A 140 18.23 1.45 -10.32
C PRO A 140 18.41 2.82 -9.64
N ASP A 141 17.55 3.81 -9.94
CA ASP A 141 17.64 5.17 -9.38
C ASP A 141 16.47 5.54 -8.47
N GLN A 142 16.55 5.08 -7.22
CA GLN A 142 15.62 5.47 -6.14
C GLN A 142 16.25 6.34 -5.04
N ALA A 143 17.56 6.64 -5.12
CA ALA A 143 18.28 7.34 -4.05
C ALA A 143 17.66 8.71 -3.73
N TRP A 144 17.24 9.46 -4.76
CA TRP A 144 16.55 10.75 -4.60
C TRP A 144 15.29 10.65 -3.72
N TYR A 145 14.63 9.49 -3.70
CA TYR A 145 13.44 9.23 -2.89
C TYR A 145 13.82 8.64 -1.53
N THR A 146 14.62 7.57 -1.50
CA THR A 146 14.95 6.83 -0.28
C THR A 146 15.82 7.64 0.67
N ASP A 147 16.71 8.49 0.17
CA ASP A 147 17.56 9.34 1.00
C ASP A 147 16.71 10.41 1.66
N ALA A 148 15.88 11.12 0.91
CA ALA A 148 14.95 12.10 1.48
C ALA A 148 13.99 11.47 2.51
N LEU A 149 13.46 10.28 2.21
CA LEU A 149 12.63 9.49 3.12
C LEU A 149 13.40 9.17 4.42
N ARG A 150 14.64 8.68 4.33
CA ARG A 150 15.50 8.38 5.50
C ARG A 150 15.74 9.61 6.35
N LEU A 151 16.01 10.77 5.75
CA LEU A 151 16.28 12.01 6.49
C LEU A 151 15.07 12.55 7.23
N HIS A 152 13.90 12.48 6.60
CA HIS A 152 12.66 12.79 7.29
C HIS A 152 12.34 11.73 8.35
N ALA A 153 12.58 10.45 8.08
CA ALA A 153 12.35 9.36 9.04
C ALA A 153 13.19 9.55 10.30
N ASN A 154 14.47 9.93 10.17
CA ASN A 154 15.35 10.22 11.30
C ASN A 154 14.80 11.36 12.17
N TYR A 155 14.24 12.41 11.55
CA TYR A 155 13.57 13.48 12.30
C TYR A 155 12.31 13.00 13.02
N ILE A 156 11.50 12.17 12.36
CA ILE A 156 10.23 11.67 12.90
C ILE A 156 10.44 10.64 14.02
N ALA A 157 11.53 9.88 13.98
CA ALA A 157 11.89 8.89 15.00
C ALA A 157 12.48 9.51 16.27
N ASP A 158 12.98 10.75 16.20
CA ASP A 158 13.57 11.49 17.32
C ASP A 158 12.48 12.13 18.18
N ASP A 159 11.99 11.38 19.17
CA ASP A 159 10.89 11.79 20.04
C ASP A 159 11.21 13.04 20.88
N GLU A 160 12.47 13.23 21.29
CA GLU A 160 12.90 14.41 22.05
C GLU A 160 12.89 15.65 21.19
N ARG A 161 13.48 15.58 19.99
CA ARG A 161 13.46 16.70 19.03
C ARG A 161 12.05 17.04 18.60
N MET A 162 11.21 16.03 18.34
CA MET A 162 9.80 16.20 18.03
C MET A 162 9.05 16.90 19.17
N LYS A 163 9.27 16.50 20.42
CA LYS A 163 8.69 17.17 21.60
C LYS A 163 9.15 18.63 21.71
N ASN A 164 10.45 18.90 21.55
CA ASN A 164 11.03 20.25 21.57
C ASN A 164 10.45 21.14 20.46
N ASP A 165 10.13 20.54 19.31
CA ASP A 165 9.48 21.20 18.19
C ASP A 165 7.95 21.36 18.35
N LYS A 166 7.41 21.07 19.55
CA LYS A 166 5.97 21.16 19.91
C LYS A 166 5.10 20.13 19.20
N TYR A 167 5.68 18.96 18.96
CA TYR A 167 5.08 17.83 18.27
C TYR A 167 5.19 16.53 19.09
N PRO A 168 4.72 16.52 20.36
CA PRO A 168 4.79 15.32 21.19
C PRO A 168 3.91 14.19 20.62
N GLN A 169 4.26 12.94 20.91
CA GLN A 169 3.50 11.77 20.47
C GLN A 169 2.03 11.80 20.93
N THR A 170 1.73 12.45 22.04
CA THR A 170 0.36 12.60 22.59
C THR A 170 -0.52 13.56 21.78
N ARG A 171 0.03 14.30 20.82
CA ARG A 171 -0.77 15.18 19.96
C ARG A 171 -1.34 14.38 18.79
N ALA A 172 -2.67 14.22 18.79
CA ALA A 172 -3.36 13.40 17.79
C ALA A 172 -3.02 13.76 16.34
N ALA A 173 -2.89 15.05 16.00
CA ALA A 173 -2.61 15.49 14.64
C ALA A 173 -1.34 14.88 13.99
N HIS A 174 -0.41 14.31 14.78
CA HIS A 174 0.75 13.56 14.30
C HIS A 174 0.43 12.18 13.72
N TRP A 175 -0.75 11.66 14.05
CA TRP A 175 -1.24 10.32 13.71
C TRP A 175 -2.38 10.36 12.70
N LEU A 176 -2.62 11.53 12.07
CA LEU A 176 -3.66 11.72 11.07
C LEU A 176 -3.41 10.92 9.78
N TYR A 177 -2.21 10.39 9.58
CA TYR A 177 -1.83 9.58 8.42
C TYR A 177 -0.92 8.45 8.87
N ASP A 178 -0.86 7.37 8.09
CA ASP A 178 -0.17 6.13 8.43
C ASP A 178 1.36 6.28 8.40
N LYS A 179 1.89 6.88 9.47
CA LYS A 179 3.32 7.02 9.71
C LYS A 179 4.04 5.65 9.80
N PRO A 180 3.50 4.61 10.48
CA PRO A 180 4.15 3.30 10.48
C PRO A 180 4.34 2.71 9.07
N GLN A 181 3.36 2.85 8.17
CA GLN A 181 3.48 2.42 6.78
C GLN A 181 4.70 3.04 6.07
N SER A 182 4.95 4.34 6.26
CA SER A 182 6.11 5.03 5.66
C SER A 182 7.47 4.45 6.13
N PHE A 183 7.58 4.04 7.39
CA PHE A 183 8.80 3.38 7.89
C PHE A 183 8.98 1.96 7.34
N PHE A 184 7.89 1.18 7.25
CA PHE A 184 7.95 -0.12 6.59
C PHE A 184 8.34 0.01 5.12
N GLN A 185 7.85 1.03 4.42
CA GLN A 185 8.26 1.30 3.05
C GLN A 185 9.75 1.64 2.93
N LEU A 186 10.31 2.42 3.86
CA LEU A 186 11.75 2.66 3.91
C LEU A 186 12.53 1.34 4.06
N PHE A 187 12.11 0.46 4.98
CA PHE A 187 12.69 -0.87 5.13
C PHE A 187 12.58 -1.68 3.84
N LEU A 188 11.39 -1.77 3.25
CA LEU A 188 11.16 -2.56 2.03
C LEU A 188 11.98 -2.04 0.84
N LEU A 189 12.22 -0.73 0.73
CA LEU A 189 12.99 -0.12 -0.35
C LEU A 189 14.51 -0.24 -0.14
N THR A 190 14.98 -0.25 1.10
CA THR A 190 16.42 -0.12 1.42
C THR A 190 17.05 -1.34 2.10
N GLY A 191 16.24 -2.18 2.76
CA GLY A 191 16.72 -3.25 3.63
C GLY A 191 17.21 -2.77 5.00
N ASP A 192 16.97 -1.51 5.37
CA ASP A 192 17.46 -0.94 6.62
C ASP A 192 16.66 -1.46 7.84
N ASN A 193 17.30 -2.30 8.64
CA ASN A 193 16.72 -2.87 9.86
C ASN A 193 16.37 -1.80 10.91
N TRP A 194 17.06 -0.65 10.96
CA TRP A 194 16.65 0.44 11.84
C TRP A 194 15.23 0.93 11.48
N ALA A 195 14.92 1.04 10.18
CA ALA A 195 13.60 1.45 9.73
C ALA A 195 12.54 0.41 10.10
N LEU A 196 12.86 -0.88 10.00
CA LEU A 196 11.99 -1.96 10.45
C LEU A 196 11.67 -1.87 11.94
N GLU A 197 12.68 -1.65 12.79
CA GLU A 197 12.48 -1.53 14.24
C GLU A 197 11.69 -0.27 14.60
N GLN A 198 11.92 0.86 13.93
CA GLN A 198 11.08 2.05 14.11
C GLN A 198 9.62 1.81 13.66
N ALA A 199 9.41 1.10 12.55
CA ALA A 199 8.08 0.75 12.08
C ALA A 199 7.32 -0.11 13.10
N LYS A 200 7.97 -1.14 13.67
CA LYS A 200 7.41 -2.00 14.72
C LYS A 200 7.08 -1.20 15.99
N ARG A 201 7.99 -0.32 16.43
CA ARG A 201 7.79 0.54 17.60
C ARG A 201 6.58 1.46 17.42
N LEU A 202 6.49 2.14 16.28
CA LEU A 202 5.40 3.07 15.98
C LEU A 202 4.07 2.35 15.78
N SER A 203 4.07 1.16 15.17
CA SER A 203 2.88 0.32 15.05
C SER A 203 2.38 -0.14 16.41
N SER A 204 3.28 -0.55 17.31
CA SER A 204 2.92 -0.95 18.67
C SER A 204 2.36 0.22 19.48
N TYR A 205 2.95 1.41 19.37
CA TYR A 205 2.38 2.61 19.98
C TYR A 205 0.98 2.91 19.45
N TYR A 206 0.80 2.80 18.14
CA TYR A 206 -0.48 3.07 17.50
C TYR A 206 -1.54 2.06 17.93
N GLU A 207 -1.22 0.76 17.91
CA GLU A 207 -2.04 -0.35 18.42
C GLU A 207 -2.50 -0.10 19.86
N MET A 208 -1.58 0.25 20.76
CA MET A 208 -1.91 0.55 22.17
C MET A 208 -2.85 1.75 22.33
N ASN A 209 -2.97 2.60 21.31
CA ASN A 209 -3.88 3.76 21.27
C ASN A 209 -5.12 3.51 20.41
N VAL A 210 -5.34 2.31 19.89
CA VAL A 210 -6.64 1.86 19.38
C VAL A 210 -7.49 1.48 20.59
N LYS A 211 -8.61 2.16 20.79
CA LYS A 211 -9.58 1.85 21.85
C LYS A 211 -10.28 0.51 21.57
N GLU A 212 -11.07 0.06 22.54
CA GLU A 212 -11.94 -1.10 22.38
C GLU A 212 -12.96 -0.89 21.24
N ASP A 213 -13.51 0.32 21.13
CA ASP A 213 -14.40 0.76 20.04
C ASP A 213 -13.65 1.01 18.70
N GLY A 214 -12.37 0.67 18.60
CA GLY A 214 -11.57 0.80 17.38
C GLY A 214 -11.08 2.21 17.03
N PHE A 215 -11.59 3.27 17.68
CA PHE A 215 -11.14 4.62 17.40
C PHE A 215 -9.82 4.97 18.10
N PHE A 216 -9.11 5.94 17.53
CA PHE A 216 -7.83 6.39 18.07
C PHE A 216 -8.00 7.24 19.34
N ARG A 217 -7.41 6.76 20.44
CA ARG A 217 -7.57 7.31 21.81
C ARG A 217 -7.23 8.79 21.95
N LEU A 218 -6.27 9.30 21.17
CA LEU A 218 -5.82 10.70 21.30
C LEU A 218 -6.85 11.71 20.74
N ARG A 219 -7.97 11.24 20.18
CA ARG A 219 -9.07 12.09 19.71
C ARG A 219 -10.26 12.02 20.67
N ASN A 220 -10.74 13.19 21.06
CA ASN A 220 -11.89 13.33 21.97
C ASN A 220 -13.23 12.98 21.29
N ARG A 221 -13.26 12.93 19.95
CA ARG A 221 -14.42 12.51 19.17
C ARG A 221 -13.97 11.40 18.23
N ASN A 222 -14.83 10.41 18.04
CA ASN A 222 -14.66 9.39 17.02
C ASN A 222 -14.50 10.09 15.66
N ASP A 223 -13.46 9.70 14.94
CA ASP A 223 -13.04 10.37 13.72
C ASP A 223 -12.35 9.33 12.84
N VAL A 224 -13.04 8.88 11.79
CA VAL A 224 -12.58 7.84 10.86
C VAL A 224 -11.26 8.22 10.19
N LYS A 225 -10.89 9.50 10.13
CA LYS A 225 -9.56 9.93 9.63
C LYS A 225 -8.40 9.41 10.48
N TYR A 226 -8.66 8.78 11.62
CA TYR A 226 -7.65 8.17 12.47
C TYR A 226 -7.73 6.64 12.51
N VAL A 227 -8.49 5.98 11.64
CA VAL A 227 -8.37 4.54 11.40
C VAL A 227 -7.34 4.28 10.30
N MET A 228 -6.08 4.08 10.68
CA MET A 228 -4.93 3.92 9.79
C MET A 228 -4.37 2.50 9.94
N SER A 229 -4.92 1.58 9.16
CA SER A 229 -4.70 0.15 9.37
C SER A 229 -3.55 -0.45 8.56
N ARG A 230 -3.00 0.25 7.56
CA ARG A 230 -2.05 -0.32 6.60
C ARG A 230 -0.70 -0.63 7.22
N GLY A 231 -0.19 0.25 8.09
CA GLY A 231 1.02 0.02 8.86
C GLY A 231 0.89 -1.18 9.80
N LEU A 232 -0.28 -1.36 10.43
CA LEU A 232 -0.59 -2.55 11.24
C LEU A 232 -0.63 -3.83 10.38
N THR A 233 -1.22 -3.76 9.18
CA THR A 233 -1.19 -4.86 8.20
C THR A 233 0.23 -5.25 7.83
N TYR A 234 1.11 -4.27 7.54
CA TYR A 234 2.51 -4.55 7.21
C TYR A 234 3.26 -5.17 8.40
N HIS A 235 2.97 -4.71 9.62
CA HIS A 235 3.52 -5.32 10.82
C HIS A 235 3.09 -6.79 10.95
N PHE A 236 1.80 -7.11 10.76
CA PHE A 236 1.33 -8.49 10.76
C PHE A 236 2.03 -9.33 9.69
N LEU A 237 2.10 -8.85 8.44
CA LEU A 237 2.69 -9.61 7.34
C LEU A 237 4.19 -9.90 7.54
N LEU A 238 4.89 -9.09 8.34
CA LEU A 238 6.33 -9.25 8.62
C LEU A 238 6.62 -9.98 9.94
N THR A 239 5.62 -10.20 10.80
CA THR A 239 5.83 -10.75 12.16
C THR A 239 4.81 -11.80 12.61
N GLY A 240 3.67 -11.92 11.93
CA GLY A 240 2.57 -12.78 12.34
C GLY A 240 1.80 -12.31 13.59
N SER A 241 2.05 -11.08 14.08
CA SER A 241 1.53 -10.55 15.34
C SER A 241 0.01 -10.38 15.37
N GLU A 242 -0.70 -11.23 16.14
CA GLU A 242 -2.16 -11.17 16.26
C GLU A 242 -2.65 -9.85 16.84
N LYS A 243 -1.89 -9.21 17.75
CA LYS A 243 -2.28 -7.90 18.28
C LYS A 243 -2.52 -6.87 17.19
N MET A 244 -1.71 -6.92 16.12
CA MET A 244 -1.86 -6.04 14.97
C MET A 244 -3.13 -6.40 14.18
N LYS A 245 -3.38 -7.70 13.96
CA LYS A 245 -4.60 -8.19 13.29
C LYS A 245 -5.86 -7.81 14.06
N ASP A 246 -5.86 -7.99 15.37
CA ASP A 246 -6.97 -7.66 16.25
C ASP A 246 -7.25 -6.14 16.26
N ALA A 247 -6.20 -5.33 16.26
CA ALA A 247 -6.35 -3.88 16.16
C ALA A 247 -6.90 -3.45 14.80
N VAL A 248 -6.48 -4.07 13.70
CA VAL A 248 -7.09 -3.85 12.38
C VAL A 248 -8.57 -4.25 12.38
N ALA A 249 -8.94 -5.37 13.02
CA ALA A 249 -10.33 -5.77 13.15
C ALA A 249 -11.16 -4.74 13.93
N ARG A 250 -10.68 -4.26 15.09
CA ARG A 250 -11.39 -3.18 15.83
C ARG A 250 -11.52 -1.90 14.99
N GLN A 251 -10.48 -1.52 14.26
CA GLN A 251 -10.54 -0.37 13.36
C GLN A 251 -11.55 -0.55 12.23
N PHE A 252 -11.70 -1.77 11.72
CA PHE A 252 -12.72 -2.11 10.75
C PHE A 252 -14.12 -1.85 11.31
N GLU A 253 -14.43 -2.36 12.50
CA GLU A 253 -15.70 -2.06 13.18
C GLU A 253 -15.94 -0.55 13.31
N ALA A 254 -14.94 0.20 13.78
CA ALA A 254 -15.02 1.66 13.86
C ALA A 254 -15.26 2.34 12.50
N SER A 255 -14.68 1.80 11.43
CA SER A 255 -14.82 2.35 10.08
C SER A 255 -16.22 2.14 9.48
N GLN A 256 -17.03 1.26 10.06
CA GLN A 256 -18.44 1.08 9.66
C GLN A 256 -19.31 2.29 10.04
N GLU A 257 -18.91 3.12 11.02
CA GLU A 257 -19.63 4.36 11.36
C GLU A 257 -19.60 5.42 10.24
N TRP A 258 -18.69 5.27 9.27
CA TRP A 258 -18.61 6.18 8.13
C TRP A 258 -19.69 5.83 7.10
N ASP A 259 -20.58 6.73 6.72
CA ASP A 259 -21.48 6.47 5.60
C ASP A 259 -20.74 6.72 4.27
N PRO A 260 -20.54 5.70 3.42
CA PRO A 260 -19.85 5.89 2.15
C PRO A 260 -20.71 6.63 1.13
N ASP A 261 -22.04 6.52 1.23
CA ASP A 261 -22.98 7.10 0.29
C ASP A 261 -23.06 8.61 0.50
N TYR A 262 -23.14 9.32 -0.61
CA TYR A 262 -23.25 10.77 -0.62
C TYR A 262 -24.53 11.20 -1.31
N ASN A 263 -25.25 12.12 -0.68
CA ASN A 263 -26.32 12.89 -1.28
C ASN A 263 -26.25 14.35 -0.80
N SER A 264 -27.11 15.22 -1.33
CA SER A 264 -27.11 16.65 -0.98
C SER A 264 -27.43 16.96 0.50
N TRP A 265 -27.98 16.01 1.25
CA TRP A 265 -28.27 16.13 2.68
C TRP A 265 -27.16 15.53 3.56
N THR A 266 -26.17 14.87 2.96
CA THR A 266 -25.00 14.36 3.69
C THR A 266 -24.28 15.54 4.34
N GLY A 267 -23.98 15.38 5.64
CA GLY A 267 -23.22 16.36 6.40
C GLY A 267 -21.74 16.38 5.99
N PHE A 268 -20.84 16.26 6.95
CA PHE A 268 -19.41 16.34 6.66
C PHE A 268 -18.91 15.16 5.80
N TRP A 269 -18.39 15.46 4.60
CA TRP A 269 -17.82 14.48 3.68
C TRP A 269 -16.56 14.97 3.00
N THR A 270 -15.52 14.13 2.96
CA THR A 270 -14.29 14.38 2.19
C THR A 270 -13.72 13.09 1.64
N GLU A 271 -12.97 13.15 0.54
CA GLU A 271 -12.29 11.99 -0.06
C GLU A 271 -11.31 11.34 0.92
N ARG A 272 -10.76 12.10 1.88
CA ARG A 272 -9.89 11.56 2.93
C ARG A 272 -10.64 10.64 3.90
N ASN A 273 -11.88 10.97 4.25
CA ASN A 273 -12.71 10.10 5.10
C ASN A 273 -13.01 8.79 4.37
N GLN A 274 -13.43 8.91 3.10
CA GLN A 274 -13.64 7.77 2.20
C GLN A 274 -12.38 6.90 2.08
N ALA A 275 -11.21 7.53 1.92
CA ALA A 275 -9.93 6.84 1.81
C ALA A 275 -9.53 6.10 3.09
N ALA A 276 -9.79 6.67 4.27
CA ALA A 276 -9.50 6.00 5.53
C ALA A 276 -10.38 4.75 5.71
N ALA A 277 -11.70 4.89 5.49
CA ALA A 277 -12.63 3.77 5.54
C ALA A 277 -12.25 2.66 4.55
N LEU A 278 -11.96 3.03 3.28
CA LEU A 278 -11.55 2.07 2.25
C LEU A 278 -10.28 1.32 2.64
N ASN A 279 -9.24 2.04 3.09
CA ASN A 279 -7.96 1.43 3.42
C ASN A 279 -8.08 0.47 4.62
N THR A 280 -8.91 0.80 5.61
CA THR A 280 -9.18 -0.06 6.75
C THR A 280 -9.97 -1.31 6.37
N ALA A 281 -11.00 -1.17 5.52
CA ALA A 281 -11.76 -2.33 5.02
C ALA A 281 -10.86 -3.28 4.20
N ILE A 282 -10.02 -2.74 3.31
CA ILE A 282 -9.01 -3.53 2.57
C ILE A 282 -8.04 -4.22 3.54
N ALA A 283 -7.52 -3.49 4.53
CA ALA A 283 -6.59 -4.04 5.51
C ALA A 283 -7.20 -5.23 6.27
N HIS A 284 -8.46 -5.11 6.72
CA HIS A 284 -9.13 -6.21 7.41
C HIS A 284 -9.42 -7.39 6.48
N TRP A 285 -9.91 -7.14 5.27
CA TRP A 285 -10.12 -8.17 4.25
C TRP A 285 -8.83 -8.94 3.93
N GLU A 286 -7.71 -8.24 3.74
CA GLU A 286 -6.41 -8.86 3.45
C GLU A 286 -5.91 -9.79 4.56
N LEU A 287 -6.26 -9.52 5.83
CA LEU A 287 -5.77 -10.28 6.98
C LEU A 287 -6.72 -11.39 7.45
N SER A 288 -7.99 -11.31 7.08
CA SER A 288 -9.04 -12.21 7.58
C SER A 288 -9.75 -13.00 6.49
N GLY A 289 -9.76 -12.52 5.24
CA GLY A 289 -10.66 -13.02 4.21
C GLY A 289 -12.14 -12.70 4.49
N SER A 290 -12.44 -11.77 5.41
CA SER A 290 -13.81 -11.45 5.84
C SER A 290 -14.69 -11.04 4.66
N LYS A 291 -15.83 -11.74 4.52
CA LYS A 291 -16.86 -11.41 3.54
C LYS A 291 -17.46 -10.03 3.80
N GLU A 292 -17.71 -9.69 5.06
CA GLU A 292 -18.24 -8.38 5.46
C GLU A 292 -17.28 -7.25 5.06
N ALA A 293 -15.97 -7.43 5.27
CA ALA A 293 -14.98 -6.46 4.82
C ALA A 293 -14.98 -6.32 3.30
N LYS A 294 -15.19 -7.42 2.55
CA LYS A 294 -15.29 -7.38 1.10
C LYS A 294 -16.56 -6.64 0.63
N GLU A 295 -17.70 -6.90 1.25
CA GLU A 295 -18.95 -6.18 1.00
C GLU A 295 -18.78 -4.70 1.28
N ARG A 296 -18.12 -4.35 2.40
CA ARG A 296 -17.80 -2.98 2.75
C ARG A 296 -16.89 -2.27 1.74
N ILE A 297 -15.88 -2.97 1.23
CA ILE A 297 -15.05 -2.44 0.13
C ILE A 297 -15.92 -2.12 -1.09
N ASP A 298 -16.83 -3.03 -1.44
CA ASP A 298 -17.71 -2.87 -2.60
C ASP A 298 -18.68 -1.70 -2.42
N GLU A 299 -19.25 -1.51 -1.22
CA GLU A 299 -20.06 -0.34 -0.87
C GLU A 299 -19.30 0.97 -1.09
N ILE A 300 -18.10 1.09 -0.49
CA ILE A 300 -17.28 2.30 -0.56
C ILE A 300 -16.86 2.61 -2.00
N VAL A 301 -16.46 1.59 -2.77
CA VAL A 301 -16.07 1.73 -4.18
C VAL A 301 -17.28 2.12 -5.03
N LYS A 302 -18.44 1.49 -4.81
CA LYS A 302 -19.68 1.80 -5.54
C LYS A 302 -20.15 3.22 -5.27
N ALA A 303 -20.14 3.67 -4.01
CA ALA A 303 -20.50 5.04 -3.64
C ALA A 303 -19.57 6.06 -4.31
N THR A 304 -18.25 5.81 -4.25
CA THR A 304 -17.26 6.65 -4.95
C THR A 304 -17.49 6.68 -6.46
N TYR A 305 -17.86 5.54 -7.04
CA TYR A 305 -18.21 5.41 -8.45
C TYR A 305 -19.42 6.28 -8.82
N ALA A 306 -20.50 6.18 -8.05
CA ALA A 306 -21.70 7.00 -8.21
C ALA A 306 -21.37 8.49 -8.15
N MET A 307 -20.65 8.96 -7.13
CA MET A 307 -20.23 10.36 -7.02
C MET A 307 -19.37 10.85 -8.21
N THR A 308 -18.65 9.93 -8.86
CA THR A 308 -17.72 10.25 -9.96
C THR A 308 -18.44 10.30 -11.31
N PHE A 309 -19.36 9.38 -11.56
CA PHE A 309 -19.98 9.18 -12.88
C PHE A 309 -21.48 9.50 -12.93
N GLU A 310 -22.14 9.60 -11.78
CA GLU A 310 -23.56 9.89 -11.58
C GLU A 310 -23.71 10.94 -10.45
N PRO A 311 -23.07 12.12 -10.58
CA PRO A 311 -23.07 13.12 -9.51
C PRO A 311 -24.49 13.67 -9.25
N GLU A 312 -24.72 14.08 -8.01
CA GLU A 312 -25.98 14.66 -7.52
C GLU A 312 -26.38 15.97 -8.23
N ASN A 313 -27.61 16.43 -8.00
CA ASN A 313 -28.11 17.76 -8.37
C ASN A 313 -27.90 18.15 -9.85
N ASP A 314 -28.00 17.18 -10.76
CA ASP A 314 -27.75 17.34 -12.20
C ASP A 314 -26.38 17.96 -12.53
N TRP A 315 -25.40 17.80 -11.63
CA TRP A 315 -24.06 18.32 -11.86
C TRP A 315 -23.41 17.66 -13.08
N PRO A 316 -22.64 18.40 -13.89
CA PRO A 316 -21.89 17.79 -14.98
C PRO A 316 -20.89 16.75 -14.44
N VAL A 317 -20.75 15.61 -15.13
CA VAL A 317 -19.69 14.64 -14.83
C VAL A 317 -18.31 15.29 -15.03
N ARG A 318 -17.45 15.21 -14.00
CA ARG A 318 -16.10 15.79 -14.00
C ARG A 318 -14.98 14.79 -13.74
N ASP A 319 -15.27 13.49 -13.71
CA ASP A 319 -14.26 12.46 -13.40
C ASP A 319 -13.64 12.60 -11.97
N CYS A 320 -14.33 13.25 -11.03
CA CYS A 320 -13.99 13.30 -9.61
C CYS A 320 -15.24 13.03 -8.73
N PRO A 321 -15.07 12.53 -7.49
CA PRO A 321 -16.20 12.31 -6.57
C PRO A 321 -16.75 13.66 -6.07
N GLN A 322 -17.74 14.19 -6.79
CA GLN A 322 -18.31 15.51 -6.51
C GLN A 322 -19.19 15.48 -5.26
N HIS A 323 -19.03 16.50 -4.42
CA HIS A 323 -19.84 16.73 -3.22
C HIS A 323 -19.93 18.23 -2.96
N THR A 324 -20.82 18.67 -2.07
CA THR A 324 -20.99 20.09 -1.77
C THR A 324 -19.79 20.67 -1.01
N MET A 325 -19.52 21.95 -1.25
CA MET A 325 -18.57 22.73 -0.46
C MET A 325 -18.93 22.70 1.04
N GLU A 326 -20.22 22.74 1.36
CA GLU A 326 -20.71 22.59 2.72
C GLU A 326 -20.35 21.24 3.34
N ALA A 327 -20.48 20.14 2.60
CA ALA A 327 -20.04 18.84 3.07
C ALA A 327 -18.51 18.82 3.31
N HIS A 328 -17.71 19.47 2.45
CA HIS A 328 -16.25 19.46 2.58
C HIS A 328 -15.72 20.31 3.73
N GLU A 329 -16.19 21.56 3.84
CA GLU A 329 -15.63 22.59 4.73
C GLU A 329 -16.56 22.94 5.91
N GLY A 330 -17.77 22.37 5.96
CA GLY A 330 -18.82 22.71 6.93
C GLY A 330 -19.47 24.08 6.67
N LYS A 331 -19.23 24.66 5.50
CA LYS A 331 -19.71 25.98 5.06
C LYS A 331 -19.57 26.12 3.54
N GLY A 332 -20.27 27.07 2.93
CA GLY A 332 -20.06 27.43 1.52
C GLY A 332 -21.12 26.93 0.55
N GLY A 333 -22.17 26.28 1.05
CA GLY A 333 -23.39 25.89 0.34
C GLY A 333 -23.21 24.74 -0.66
N ASP A 334 -24.20 24.59 -1.54
CA ASP A 334 -24.38 23.41 -2.39
C ASP A 334 -23.55 23.38 -3.67
N ARG A 335 -22.45 24.14 -3.73
CA ARG A 335 -21.60 24.13 -4.93
C ARG A 335 -20.82 22.82 -5.02
N PRO A 336 -20.78 22.15 -6.18
CA PRO A 336 -19.97 20.96 -6.34
C PRO A 336 -18.49 21.30 -6.24
N VAL A 337 -17.80 20.51 -5.43
CA VAL A 337 -16.36 20.53 -5.23
C VAL A 337 -15.80 19.12 -5.26
N CYS A 338 -14.50 19.02 -5.48
CA CYS A 338 -13.69 17.86 -5.16
C CYS A 338 -12.26 18.29 -4.83
N SER A 339 -11.54 17.50 -4.04
CA SER A 339 -10.17 17.77 -3.59
C SER A 339 -9.17 16.91 -4.38
N PRO A 340 -8.44 17.47 -5.36
CA PRO A 340 -7.45 16.71 -6.12
C PRO A 340 -6.37 16.08 -5.24
N TRP A 341 -5.95 16.77 -4.18
CA TRP A 341 -5.00 16.23 -3.21
C TRP A 341 -5.59 15.06 -2.41
N MET A 342 -6.79 15.18 -1.84
CA MET A 342 -7.36 14.09 -1.05
C MET A 342 -7.77 12.90 -1.92
N MET A 343 -8.11 13.11 -3.19
CA MET A 343 -8.29 12.04 -4.18
C MET A 343 -7.05 11.17 -4.33
N ALA A 344 -5.84 11.72 -4.17
CA ALA A 344 -4.61 10.91 -4.21
C ALA A 344 -4.50 9.92 -3.03
N LEU A 345 -5.10 10.24 -1.87
CA LEU A 345 -5.19 9.31 -0.74
C LEU A 345 -6.16 8.16 -1.05
N LEU A 346 -7.30 8.48 -1.67
CA LEU A 346 -8.29 7.49 -2.09
C LEU A 346 -7.73 6.59 -3.20
N ALA A 347 -6.99 7.18 -4.14
CA ALA A 347 -6.30 6.47 -5.21
C ALA A 347 -5.31 5.41 -4.68
N ASP A 348 -4.72 5.62 -3.51
CA ASP A 348 -3.83 4.62 -2.90
C ASP A 348 -4.56 3.32 -2.52
N GLY A 349 -5.73 3.46 -1.87
CA GLY A 349 -6.59 2.33 -1.53
C GLY A 349 -7.16 1.64 -2.78
N LEU A 350 -7.60 2.42 -3.76
CA LEU A 350 -8.10 1.87 -5.03
C LEU A 350 -7.00 1.11 -5.79
N TRP A 351 -5.78 1.65 -5.83
CA TRP A 351 -4.65 1.00 -6.48
C TRP A 351 -4.31 -0.32 -5.80
N ARG A 352 -4.30 -0.34 -4.46
CA ARG A 352 -4.12 -1.56 -3.69
C ARG A 352 -5.15 -2.62 -4.05
N LEU A 353 -6.42 -2.22 -4.17
CA LEU A 353 -7.50 -3.14 -4.52
C LEU A 353 -7.30 -3.72 -5.92
N VAL A 354 -6.96 -2.88 -6.91
CA VAL A 354 -6.63 -3.36 -8.27
C VAL A 354 -5.51 -4.40 -8.24
N LEU A 355 -4.43 -4.16 -7.48
CA LEU A 355 -3.33 -5.13 -7.38
C LEU A 355 -3.70 -6.43 -6.66
N LEU A 356 -4.73 -6.43 -5.81
CA LEU A 356 -5.18 -7.62 -5.08
C LEU A 356 -6.10 -8.51 -5.93
N ASN A 357 -7.02 -7.92 -6.70
CA ASN A 357 -8.10 -8.67 -7.35
C ASN A 357 -8.58 -8.10 -8.70
N ASP A 358 -7.78 -7.25 -9.35
CA ASP A 358 -8.12 -6.66 -10.66
C ASP A 358 -9.48 -5.92 -10.66
N ASN A 359 -9.86 -5.29 -9.53
CA ASN A 359 -11.17 -4.64 -9.41
C ASN A 359 -11.42 -3.61 -10.52
N ARG A 360 -12.48 -3.86 -11.29
CA ARG A 360 -12.85 -3.06 -12.46
C ARG A 360 -13.28 -1.64 -12.11
N GLN A 361 -14.14 -1.45 -11.10
CA GLN A 361 -14.61 -0.11 -10.72
C GLN A 361 -13.48 0.75 -10.17
N ALA A 362 -12.60 0.17 -9.35
CA ALA A 362 -11.40 0.85 -8.87
C ALA A 362 -10.46 1.24 -10.04
N THR A 363 -10.34 0.39 -11.06
CA THR A 363 -9.59 0.70 -12.28
C THR A 363 -10.21 1.89 -13.04
N GLU A 364 -11.53 1.91 -13.21
CA GLU A 364 -12.25 2.99 -13.89
C GLU A 364 -12.14 4.32 -13.12
N LEU A 365 -12.28 4.28 -11.79
CA LEU A 365 -12.10 5.43 -10.90
C LEU A 365 -10.68 6.01 -10.99
N LEU A 366 -9.64 5.18 -10.93
CA LEU A 366 -8.25 5.66 -11.02
C LEU A 366 -7.97 6.34 -12.37
N ARG A 367 -8.50 5.80 -13.47
CA ARG A 367 -8.40 6.42 -14.79
C ARG A 367 -9.14 7.76 -14.83
N ALA A 368 -10.32 7.85 -14.21
CA ALA A 368 -11.08 9.10 -14.08
C ALA A 368 -10.29 10.15 -13.29
N PHE A 369 -9.77 9.78 -12.12
CA PHE A 369 -9.01 10.69 -11.26
C PHE A 369 -7.80 11.28 -11.99
N GLY A 370 -7.11 10.47 -12.81
CA GLY A 370 -6.02 10.96 -13.66
C GLY A 370 -6.47 11.95 -14.73
N ARG A 371 -7.62 11.73 -15.38
CA ARG A 371 -8.17 12.64 -16.39
C ARG A 371 -8.62 13.95 -15.75
N PHE A 372 -9.40 13.87 -14.68
CA PHE A 372 -9.81 15.00 -13.89
C PHE A 372 -8.63 15.87 -13.47
N PHE A 373 -7.58 15.26 -12.92
CA PHE A 373 -6.43 16.02 -12.45
C PHE A 373 -5.75 16.77 -13.59
N ALA A 374 -5.53 16.08 -14.72
CA ALA A 374 -4.87 16.67 -15.89
C ALA A 374 -5.69 17.81 -16.54
N GLU A 375 -7.00 17.86 -16.32
CA GLU A 375 -7.88 18.87 -16.90
C GLU A 375 -8.23 20.01 -15.93
N TYR A 376 -8.51 19.68 -14.66
CA TYR A 376 -9.09 20.60 -13.67
C TYR A 376 -8.32 20.69 -12.35
N GLY A 377 -7.38 19.76 -12.10
CA GLY A 377 -6.80 19.53 -10.78
C GLY A 377 -5.64 20.46 -10.40
N MET A 378 -5.18 21.31 -11.30
CA MET A 378 -4.02 22.18 -11.09
C MET A 378 -4.27 23.64 -11.42
N TYR A 379 -3.44 24.52 -10.86
CA TYR A 379 -3.40 25.93 -11.20
C TYR A 379 -1.96 26.43 -11.32
N GLN A 380 -1.84 27.59 -11.96
CA GLN A 380 -0.58 28.33 -12.06
C GLN A 380 -0.73 29.68 -11.38
N LYS A 381 0.27 30.06 -10.59
CA LYS A 381 0.32 31.37 -9.93
C LYS A 381 1.76 31.79 -9.69
N GLN A 382 2.01 33.10 -9.76
CA GLN A 382 3.35 33.64 -9.56
C GLN A 382 3.79 33.52 -8.09
N ARG A 383 5.05 33.12 -7.90
CA ARG A 383 5.75 33.11 -6.62
C ARG A 383 7.15 33.67 -6.83
N LYS A 384 7.45 34.82 -6.22
CA LYS A 384 8.76 35.50 -6.34
C LYS A 384 9.21 35.66 -7.81
N GLY A 385 8.31 36.12 -8.67
CA GLY A 385 8.59 36.34 -10.10
C GLY A 385 8.68 35.08 -10.97
N LYS A 386 8.48 33.88 -10.41
CA LYS A 386 8.43 32.61 -11.16
C LYS A 386 7.01 32.06 -11.17
N MET A 387 6.57 31.56 -12.32
CA MET A 387 5.30 30.83 -12.38
C MET A 387 5.47 29.47 -11.69
N VAL A 388 4.60 29.16 -10.73
CA VAL A 388 4.57 27.88 -10.04
C VAL A 388 3.29 27.16 -10.41
N THR A 389 3.41 25.90 -10.80
CA THR A 389 2.27 24.99 -10.93
C THR A 389 2.09 24.25 -9.61
N ALA A 390 0.84 24.16 -9.17
CA ALA A 390 0.48 23.49 -7.93
C ALA A 390 -0.86 22.76 -8.10
N PRO A 391 -1.09 21.67 -7.35
CA PRO A 391 -2.40 21.05 -7.31
C PRO A 391 -3.36 21.94 -6.51
N TYR A 392 -4.65 21.94 -6.85
CA TYR A 392 -5.64 22.52 -5.96
C TYR A 392 -5.76 21.68 -4.68
N TYR A 393 -5.87 22.34 -3.52
CA TYR A 393 -6.40 21.71 -2.31
C TYR A 393 -7.88 21.33 -2.52
N LEU A 394 -8.66 22.25 -3.10
CA LEU A 394 -10.07 22.05 -3.44
C LEU A 394 -10.38 22.74 -4.76
N ARG A 395 -11.22 22.13 -5.59
CA ARG A 395 -11.65 22.64 -6.88
C ARG A 395 -13.17 22.73 -6.90
N ALA A 396 -13.72 23.91 -7.22
CA ALA A 396 -15.16 24.15 -7.36
C ALA A 396 -15.60 24.21 -8.82
N PHE A 397 -16.87 23.85 -9.07
CA PHE A 397 -17.53 23.92 -10.37
C PHE A 397 -18.85 24.71 -10.27
N PRO A 398 -19.03 25.83 -10.99
CA PRO A 398 -18.02 26.55 -11.76
C PRO A 398 -16.90 27.14 -10.89
N ASP A 399 -15.82 27.59 -11.52
CA ASP A 399 -14.71 28.29 -10.87
C ASP A 399 -15.18 29.44 -9.98
N HIS A 400 -14.48 29.61 -8.85
CA HIS A 400 -14.77 30.69 -7.93
C HIS A 400 -13.53 31.23 -7.23
N ASP A 401 -13.48 32.55 -7.02
CA ASP A 401 -12.34 33.26 -6.43
C ASP A 401 -12.04 32.96 -4.96
N TRP A 402 -12.98 32.40 -4.18
CA TRP A 402 -12.71 32.01 -2.79
C TRP A 402 -11.96 30.69 -2.67
N ILE A 403 -11.80 29.94 -3.77
CA ILE A 403 -10.93 28.77 -3.80
C ILE A 403 -9.49 29.25 -3.62
N GLU A 404 -8.91 28.92 -2.46
CA GLU A 404 -7.57 29.33 -2.13
C GLU A 404 -6.54 28.71 -3.09
N LYS A 405 -5.74 29.58 -3.70
CA LYS A 405 -4.58 29.20 -4.53
C LYS A 405 -3.30 29.46 -3.74
N ASN A 406 -2.87 28.48 -2.96
CA ASN A 406 -1.74 28.60 -2.03
C ASN A 406 -0.43 28.00 -2.57
N VAL A 407 0.27 28.78 -3.40
CA VAL A 407 1.59 28.40 -3.98
C VAL A 407 2.70 28.14 -2.97
N TRP A 408 2.48 28.37 -1.68
CA TRP A 408 3.46 28.12 -0.63
C TRP A 408 3.35 26.72 -0.04
N THR A 409 2.15 26.18 0.02
CA THR A 409 1.87 24.91 0.69
C THR A 409 1.34 23.85 -0.27
N ASP A 410 0.57 24.20 -1.29
CA ASP A 410 0.03 23.23 -2.24
C ASP A 410 1.10 22.41 -3.00
N PRO A 411 2.27 22.99 -3.41
CA PRO A 411 3.33 22.19 -4.03
C PRO A 411 3.89 21.08 -3.14
N GLN A 412 3.56 21.06 -1.85
CA GLN A 412 3.95 19.99 -0.94
C GLN A 412 3.32 18.64 -1.29
N HIS A 413 2.24 18.65 -2.09
CA HIS A 413 1.46 17.50 -2.52
C HIS A 413 1.84 16.95 -3.90
N ASN A 414 2.93 17.47 -4.49
CA ASN A 414 3.32 17.09 -5.84
C ASN A 414 3.64 15.59 -5.99
N CYS A 415 4.15 14.95 -4.93
CA CYS A 415 4.52 13.53 -4.98
C CYS A 415 3.28 12.62 -5.00
N GLU A 416 2.28 12.93 -4.17
CA GLU A 416 1.02 12.19 -4.07
C GLU A 416 0.24 12.26 -5.38
N ILE A 417 0.19 13.45 -5.98
CA ILE A 417 -0.39 13.68 -7.30
C ILE A 417 0.38 12.92 -8.38
N ALA A 418 1.71 12.98 -8.38
CA ALA A 418 2.51 12.23 -9.34
C ALA A 418 2.25 10.71 -9.20
N GLY A 419 2.13 10.20 -7.97
CA GLY A 419 1.77 8.81 -7.70
C GLY A 419 0.40 8.44 -8.25
N MET A 420 -0.63 9.26 -8.02
CA MET A 420 -1.98 9.05 -8.57
C MET A 420 -1.99 9.04 -10.10
N LEU A 421 -1.31 9.99 -10.74
CA LEU A 421 -1.18 10.04 -12.21
C LEU A 421 -0.43 8.83 -12.76
N GLY A 422 0.65 8.41 -12.10
CA GLY A 422 1.42 7.21 -12.47
C GLY A 422 0.56 5.94 -12.41
N LYS A 423 -0.22 5.77 -11.34
CA LYS A 423 -1.21 4.68 -11.20
C LYS A 423 -2.20 4.67 -12.37
N SER A 424 -2.78 5.83 -12.69
CA SER A 424 -3.70 5.98 -13.83
C SER A 424 -3.04 5.60 -15.16
N ILE A 425 -1.84 6.14 -15.45
CA ILE A 425 -1.10 5.86 -16.70
C ILE A 425 -0.77 4.37 -16.83
N LYS A 426 -0.36 3.71 -15.74
CA LYS A 426 -0.15 2.25 -15.73
C LYS A 426 -1.41 1.49 -16.13
N LEU A 427 -2.58 1.91 -15.64
CA LEU A 427 -3.85 1.30 -16.01
C LEU A 427 -4.26 1.57 -17.46
N TYR A 428 -3.75 2.61 -18.10
CA TYR A 428 -3.91 2.78 -19.56
C TYR A 428 -3.00 1.85 -20.37
N GLY A 429 -2.08 1.12 -19.73
CA GLY A 429 -1.09 0.27 -20.39
C GLY A 429 0.22 1.00 -20.70
N GLY A 430 0.56 2.04 -19.95
CA GLY A 430 1.82 2.77 -20.07
C GLY A 430 1.73 4.06 -20.87
N ALA A 431 2.88 4.71 -21.06
CA ALA A 431 2.97 6.07 -21.61
C ALA A 431 2.40 6.19 -23.03
N GLN A 432 2.56 5.15 -23.85
CA GLN A 432 2.12 5.13 -25.25
C GLN A 432 0.59 5.14 -25.42
N ARG A 433 -0.16 4.72 -24.39
CA ARG A 433 -1.62 4.57 -24.44
C ARG A 433 -2.37 5.59 -23.58
N ALA A 434 -1.70 6.23 -22.64
CA ALA A 434 -2.31 7.23 -21.77
C ALA A 434 -2.62 8.54 -22.54
N PRO A 435 -3.65 9.31 -22.11
CA PRO A 435 -3.91 10.64 -22.66
C PRO A 435 -2.68 11.55 -22.57
N LYS A 436 -2.37 12.27 -23.66
CA LYS A 436 -1.15 13.10 -23.75
C LYS A 436 -1.06 14.16 -22.65
N ASN A 437 -2.17 14.85 -22.34
CA ASN A 437 -2.22 15.84 -21.27
C ASN A 437 -1.93 15.22 -19.89
N MET A 438 -2.42 14.00 -19.63
CA MET A 438 -2.14 13.26 -18.40
C MET A 438 -0.65 12.91 -18.30
N LEU A 439 -0.05 12.43 -19.39
CA LEU A 439 1.38 12.13 -19.43
C LEU A 439 2.25 13.37 -19.20
N THR A 440 1.95 14.49 -19.86
CA THR A 440 2.64 15.77 -19.65
C THR A 440 2.48 16.25 -18.19
N THR A 441 1.29 16.11 -17.62
CA THR A 441 1.04 16.48 -16.21
C THR A 441 1.82 15.57 -15.27
N PHE A 442 1.86 14.25 -15.52
CA PHE A 442 2.66 13.31 -14.75
C PHE A 442 4.14 13.69 -14.78
N GLN A 443 4.71 13.93 -15.97
CA GLN A 443 6.10 14.37 -16.12
C GLN A 443 6.38 15.62 -15.28
N GLN A 444 5.51 16.63 -15.38
CA GLN A 444 5.68 17.88 -14.64
C GLN A 444 5.70 17.65 -13.13
N PHE A 445 4.71 16.94 -12.59
CA PHE A 445 4.59 16.69 -11.15
C PHE A 445 5.66 15.72 -10.62
N ALA A 446 6.03 14.71 -11.41
CA ALA A 446 7.15 13.82 -11.11
C ALA A 446 8.48 14.58 -11.03
N THR A 447 8.76 15.46 -11.99
CA THR A 447 9.95 16.32 -11.96
C THR A 447 9.95 17.25 -10.75
N MET A 448 8.82 17.88 -10.41
CA MET A 448 8.72 18.73 -9.23
C MET A 448 8.92 17.95 -7.91
N CYS A 449 8.35 16.76 -7.80
CA CYS A 449 8.55 15.87 -6.66
C CYS A 449 10.04 15.46 -6.55
N ARG A 450 10.63 14.94 -7.63
CA ARG A 450 12.03 14.50 -7.68
C ARG A 450 12.99 15.63 -7.34
N GLY A 451 12.78 16.82 -7.89
CA GLY A 451 13.59 18.00 -7.58
C GLY A 451 13.48 18.41 -6.11
N THR A 452 12.28 18.36 -5.53
CA THR A 452 12.05 18.65 -4.10
C THR A 452 12.79 17.66 -3.20
N LEU A 453 12.66 16.36 -3.46
CA LEU A 453 13.28 15.33 -2.63
C LEU A 453 14.80 15.24 -2.83
N ARG A 454 15.30 15.43 -4.07
CA ARG A 454 16.73 15.55 -4.33
C ARG A 454 17.34 16.73 -3.57
N GLY A 455 16.67 17.89 -3.56
CA GLY A 455 17.13 19.04 -2.78
C GLY A 455 17.19 18.77 -1.27
N VAL A 456 16.30 17.93 -0.74
CA VAL A 456 16.39 17.44 0.65
C VAL A 456 17.62 16.55 0.83
N ALA A 457 17.82 15.56 -0.04
CA ALA A 457 18.97 14.65 0.03
C ALA A 457 20.32 15.38 -0.07
N GLU A 458 20.44 16.35 -0.98
CA GLU A 458 21.65 17.13 -1.21
C GLU A 458 21.92 18.17 -0.11
N SER A 459 20.91 18.57 0.68
CA SER A 459 21.11 19.59 1.71
C SER A 459 22.09 19.16 2.81
N ILE A 460 22.33 17.86 3.01
CA ILE A 460 23.36 17.39 3.95
C ILE A 460 24.77 17.65 3.42
N SER A 461 25.03 17.31 2.15
CA SER A 461 26.37 17.44 1.57
C SER A 461 26.79 18.90 1.45
N GLN A 462 25.82 19.81 1.27
CA GLN A 462 26.08 21.24 1.12
C GLN A 462 26.22 21.99 2.44
N GLN A 463 25.61 21.53 3.53
CA GLN A 463 25.53 22.30 4.78
C GLN A 463 26.54 21.87 5.86
N ASN A 464 27.47 20.93 5.58
CA ASN A 464 28.34 20.31 6.59
C ASN A 464 27.56 19.91 7.86
N MET A 465 26.29 19.52 7.68
CA MET A 465 25.41 19.23 8.79
C MET A 465 25.83 17.90 9.41
N ALA A 466 26.24 17.93 10.67
CA ALA A 466 26.42 16.72 11.48
C ALA A 466 25.09 15.97 11.70
N SER A 467 23.94 16.60 11.41
CA SER A 467 22.62 16.00 11.59
C SER A 467 22.21 15.17 10.38
N THR A 468 22.00 13.88 10.59
CA THR A 468 21.38 12.94 9.65
C THR A 468 19.86 13.09 9.57
N ALA A 469 19.27 14.18 10.07
CA ALA A 469 17.83 14.35 10.25
C ALA A 469 17.32 15.73 9.82
N ILE A 470 16.44 15.77 8.82
CA ILE A 470 15.86 16.99 8.28
C ILE A 470 14.43 17.18 8.79
N ARG A 471 14.17 18.38 9.31
CA ARG A 471 12.87 18.75 9.85
C ARG A 471 11.80 18.82 8.76
N LEU A 472 10.72 18.09 8.94
CA LEU A 472 9.54 18.14 8.08
C LEU A 472 8.39 18.90 8.76
N LYS A 473 7.85 19.94 8.12
CA LYS A 473 6.76 20.77 8.65
C LYS A 473 5.52 20.74 7.73
N PRO A 474 4.33 20.41 8.26
CA PRO A 474 4.12 19.76 9.56
C PRO A 474 4.62 18.31 9.55
N PRO A 475 4.97 17.69 10.70
CA PRO A 475 5.52 16.33 10.71
C PRO A 475 4.60 15.25 10.16
N ARG A 476 3.28 15.43 10.30
CA ARG A 476 2.26 14.54 9.71
C ARG A 476 2.39 14.39 8.19
N ARG A 477 3.10 15.31 7.52
CA ARG A 477 3.47 15.21 6.11
C ARG A 477 4.23 13.94 5.76
N PHE A 478 4.96 13.40 6.72
CA PHE A 478 5.69 12.16 6.54
C PHE A 478 4.78 10.96 6.22
N GLY A 479 3.63 10.88 6.91
CA GLY A 479 2.64 9.84 6.65
C GLY A 479 2.07 10.00 5.25
N TRP A 480 1.35 11.08 4.98
CA TRP A 480 0.65 11.23 3.70
C TRP A 480 1.56 11.27 2.47
N MET A 481 2.80 11.77 2.58
CA MET A 481 3.70 11.83 1.44
C MET A 481 4.22 10.45 1.10
N TYR A 482 4.76 9.74 2.08
CA TYR A 482 5.50 8.51 1.81
C TYR A 482 4.60 7.28 1.80
N SER A 483 3.54 7.26 2.62
CA SER A 483 2.63 6.12 2.72
C SER A 483 1.97 5.79 1.39
N SER A 484 1.66 6.79 0.55
CA SER A 484 0.94 6.60 -0.71
C SER A 484 1.78 6.76 -1.99
N THR A 485 3.11 6.83 -1.89
CA THR A 485 4.00 7.12 -3.04
C THR A 485 5.22 6.23 -3.16
N ALA A 486 5.31 5.14 -2.39
CA ALA A 486 6.51 4.30 -2.38
C ALA A 486 6.77 3.56 -3.70
N GLU A 487 5.80 3.54 -4.61
CA GLU A 487 5.85 3.02 -5.97
C GLU A 487 6.22 4.10 -7.01
N LEU A 488 6.26 5.38 -6.63
CA LEU A 488 6.56 6.48 -7.54
C LEU A 488 7.94 6.35 -8.21
N PRO A 489 9.03 5.96 -7.53
CA PRO A 489 10.30 5.71 -8.22
C PRO A 489 10.18 4.70 -9.35
N TRP A 490 9.45 3.60 -9.12
CA TRP A 490 9.15 2.58 -10.11
C TRP A 490 8.29 3.10 -11.26
N MET A 491 7.25 3.87 -10.95
CA MET A 491 6.40 4.47 -11.99
C MET A 491 7.16 5.47 -12.85
N ILE A 492 8.02 6.30 -12.27
CA ILE A 492 8.83 7.25 -13.03
C ILE A 492 9.75 6.52 -14.00
N ASP A 493 10.51 5.55 -13.51
CA ASP A 493 11.42 4.74 -14.33
C ASP A 493 10.65 4.08 -15.48
N THR A 494 9.64 3.29 -15.15
CA THR A 494 8.93 2.49 -16.15
C THR A 494 7.97 3.25 -17.05
N ILE A 495 7.51 4.46 -16.70
CA ILE A 495 6.64 5.27 -17.57
C ILE A 495 7.48 6.23 -18.42
N LEU A 496 8.55 6.80 -17.87
CA LEU A 496 9.33 7.80 -18.60
C LEU A 496 10.39 7.16 -19.50
N SER A 497 10.92 5.98 -19.15
CA SER A 497 11.80 5.23 -20.05
C SER A 497 11.08 4.70 -21.30
N ASP A 498 9.75 4.51 -21.25
CA ASP A 498 8.94 4.13 -22.43
C ASP A 498 8.86 5.23 -23.51
N LEU A 499 9.39 6.42 -23.22
CA LEU A 499 9.39 7.59 -24.12
C LEU A 499 10.73 7.83 -24.81
N GLU A 500 11.79 7.18 -24.34
CA GLU A 500 13.12 7.16 -24.96
C GLU A 500 13.19 6.02 -25.99
#